data_AF-A0ABD3MP43-F1
#
_entry.id   AF-A0ABD3MP43-F1
#
_cell.length_a   1.000
_cell.length_b   1.000
_cell.length_c   1.000
_cell.angle_alpha   90.00
_cell.angle_beta   90.00
_cell.angle_gamma   90.00
#
_symmetry.space_group_name_H-M   'P 1'
#
loop_
_entity.id
_entity.type
_entity.pdbx_description
1 polymer ?
#
loop_
_entity_poly.entity_id
_entity_poly.type
_entity_poly.pdbx_seq_one_letter_code
_entity_poly.pdbx_strand_id
1 'polypeptide(L)'
;MSPTQRTSIELYRDLLRLIAHISPGNSPKAIALRTMTRSEFEKSRILSPNNPSDNIKIEALKANAIRALSNYMLYEGGIQDKSRGGKLGAAMDNFHERNVRGMHDRSSGNGSDTGEK
;
A
#
# COMPACT_ATOMS: atom_id res chain seq x y z
N MET A 1 -15.33 -11.05 19.41
CA MET A 1 -15.02 -10.63 18.03
C MET A 1 -13.58 -10.12 18.02
N SER A 2 -12.70 -10.70 17.21
CA SER A 2 -11.30 -10.25 17.14
C SER A 2 -11.22 -8.87 16.46
N PRO A 3 -10.22 -8.02 16.74
CA PRO A 3 -10.22 -6.62 16.34
C PRO A 3 -9.97 -6.34 14.85
N THR A 4 -10.07 -7.30 13.92
CA THR A 4 -9.43 -7.12 12.60
C THR A 4 -10.06 -7.89 11.43
N GLN A 5 -11.38 -7.87 11.27
CA GLN A 5 -11.99 -8.25 9.99
C GLN A 5 -12.86 -7.10 9.47
N ARG A 6 -12.22 -6.09 8.87
CA ARG A 6 -12.95 -5.06 8.12
C ARG A 6 -13.68 -5.74 6.95
N THR A 7 -14.96 -5.45 6.83
CA THR A 7 -15.76 -5.84 5.67
C THR A 7 -15.31 -5.08 4.42
N SER A 8 -15.64 -5.61 3.23
CA SER A 8 -15.34 -4.93 1.96
C SER A 8 -15.98 -3.54 1.88
N ILE A 9 -17.15 -3.36 2.49
CA ILE A 9 -17.86 -2.06 2.53
C ILE A 9 -17.11 -1.07 3.42
N GLU A 10 -16.62 -1.50 4.58
CA GLU A 10 -15.83 -0.64 5.47
C GLU A 10 -14.52 -0.23 4.79
N LEU A 11 -13.84 -1.15 4.11
CA LEU A 11 -12.62 -0.83 3.36
C LEU A 11 -12.89 0.17 2.23
N TYR A 12 -13.98 0.01 1.49
CA TYR A 12 -14.37 0.96 0.46
C TYR A 12 -14.58 2.37 1.03
N ARG A 13 -15.29 2.47 2.17
CA ARG A 13 -15.50 3.76 2.86
C ARG A 13 -14.21 4.36 3.38
N ASP A 14 -13.32 3.55 3.95
CA ASP A 14 -12.02 3.99 4.44
C ASP A 14 -11.14 4.53 3.30
N LEU A 15 -11.13 3.88 2.14
CA LEU A 15 -10.44 4.36 0.94
C LEU A 15 -11.03 5.68 0.43
N LEU A 16 -12.35 5.85 0.45
CA LEU A 16 -12.96 7.13 0.06
C LEU A 16 -12.62 8.27 1.03
N ARG A 17 -12.59 8.00 2.35
CA ARG A 17 -12.14 8.99 3.35
C ARG A 17 -10.68 9.35 3.13
N LEU A 18 -9.85 8.36 2.80
CA LEU A 18 -8.46 8.60 2.47
C LEU A 18 -8.33 9.52 1.25
N ILE A 19 -9.08 9.24 0.19
CA ILE A 19 -9.05 10.08 -1.02
C ILE A 19 -9.44 11.53 -0.70
N ALA A 20 -10.45 11.73 0.15
CA ALA A 20 -10.86 13.06 0.58
C ALA A 20 -9.76 13.79 1.39
N HIS A 21 -8.95 13.05 2.14
CA HIS A 21 -7.81 13.60 2.88
C HIS A 21 -6.64 14.00 1.95
N ILE A 22 -6.27 13.12 1.00
CA ILE A 22 -5.11 13.34 0.12
C ILE A 22 -5.39 14.29 -1.05
N SER A 23 -6.65 14.39 -1.48
CA SER A 23 -7.06 15.25 -2.58
C SER A 23 -8.50 15.73 -2.32
N PRO A 24 -8.65 16.79 -1.52
CA PRO A 24 -9.98 17.29 -1.15
C PRO A 24 -10.76 17.82 -2.35
N GLY A 25 -12.08 17.70 -2.27
CA GLY A 25 -13.01 18.20 -3.28
C GLY A 25 -13.03 17.38 -4.58
N ASN A 26 -13.20 18.10 -5.69
CA ASN A 26 -13.42 17.53 -7.03
C ASN A 26 -12.26 17.83 -7.99
N SER A 27 -11.03 17.82 -7.48
CA SER A 27 -9.87 17.91 -8.36
C SER A 27 -9.87 16.75 -9.37
N PRO A 28 -9.26 16.91 -10.56
CA PRO A 28 -9.10 15.81 -11.52
C PRO A 28 -8.45 14.57 -10.89
N LYS A 29 -7.47 14.77 -9.99
CA LYS A 29 -6.82 13.71 -9.21
C LYS A 29 -7.82 12.98 -8.31
N ALA A 30 -8.63 13.71 -7.56
CA ALA A 30 -9.61 13.12 -6.64
C ALA A 30 -10.68 12.32 -7.41
N ILE A 31 -11.15 12.84 -8.54
CA ILE A 31 -12.09 12.13 -9.42
C ILE A 31 -11.47 10.85 -9.94
N ALA A 32 -10.24 10.92 -10.49
CA ALA A 32 -9.54 9.75 -11.00
C ALA A 32 -9.34 8.66 -9.93
N LEU A 33 -8.94 9.05 -8.71
CA LEU A 33 -8.74 8.12 -7.60
C LEU A 33 -10.04 7.45 -7.15
N ARG A 34 -11.15 8.20 -7.08
CA ARG A 34 -12.47 7.63 -6.76
C ARG A 34 -12.93 6.67 -7.84
N THR A 35 -12.78 7.05 -9.10
CA THR A 35 -13.14 6.19 -10.25
C THR A 35 -12.31 4.91 -10.25
N MET A 36 -10.99 5.00 -10.08
CA MET A 36 -10.10 3.85 -9.99
C MET A 36 -10.51 2.91 -8.85
N THR A 37 -10.71 3.46 -7.65
CA THR A 37 -11.12 2.68 -6.48
C THR A 37 -12.43 1.94 -6.75
N ARG A 38 -13.43 2.65 -7.30
CA ARG A 38 -14.71 2.02 -7.66
C ARG A 38 -14.51 0.89 -8.66
N SER A 39 -13.74 1.12 -9.73
CA SER A 39 -13.47 0.12 -10.76
C SER A 39 -12.82 -1.15 -10.19
N GLU A 40 -11.88 -1.04 -9.26
CA GLU A 40 -11.27 -2.21 -8.61
C GLU A 40 -12.28 -3.02 -7.79
N PHE A 41 -13.17 -2.34 -7.04
CA PHE A 41 -14.22 -3.03 -6.30
C PHE A 41 -15.23 -3.70 -7.24
N GLU A 42 -15.62 -3.05 -8.35
CA GLU A 42 -16.52 -3.64 -9.34
C GLU A 42 -15.95 -4.91 -9.98
N LYS A 43 -14.64 -4.97 -10.26
CA LYS A 43 -13.98 -6.19 -10.77
C LYS A 43 -14.16 -7.38 -9.83
N SER A 44 -14.18 -7.14 -8.52
CA SER A 44 -14.35 -8.18 -7.50
C SER A 44 -15.81 -8.52 -7.19
N ARG A 45 -16.78 -7.79 -7.76
CA ARG A 45 -18.22 -7.96 -7.48
C ARG A 45 -18.76 -9.33 -7.88
N ILE A 46 -18.12 -9.99 -8.84
CA ILE A 46 -18.52 -11.33 -9.30
C ILE A 46 -18.16 -12.44 -8.30
N LEU A 47 -17.31 -12.15 -7.32
CA LEU A 47 -16.84 -13.12 -6.34
C LEU A 47 -17.91 -13.34 -5.27
N SER A 48 -18.20 -14.61 -4.97
CA SER A 48 -19.16 -14.97 -3.92
C SER A 48 -18.45 -15.45 -2.66
N PRO A 49 -18.75 -14.89 -1.47
CA PRO A 49 -18.16 -15.38 -0.21
C PRO A 49 -18.61 -16.80 0.15
N ASN A 50 -19.70 -17.30 -0.46
CA ASN A 50 -20.20 -18.66 -0.26
C ASN A 50 -19.42 -19.70 -1.09
N ASN A 51 -18.60 -19.27 -2.05
CA ASN A 51 -17.69 -20.15 -2.77
C ASN A 51 -16.32 -20.13 -2.07
N PRO A 52 -15.79 -21.28 -1.60
CA PRO A 52 -14.53 -21.33 -0.86
C PRO A 52 -13.32 -20.74 -1.61
N SER A 53 -13.21 -20.99 -2.92
CA SER A 53 -12.12 -20.45 -3.75
C SER A 53 -12.21 -18.93 -3.86
N ASP A 54 -13.42 -18.40 -4.05
CA ASP A 54 -13.62 -16.96 -4.16
C ASP A 54 -13.45 -16.26 -2.81
N ASN A 55 -13.84 -16.91 -1.71
CA ASN A 55 -13.62 -16.37 -0.37
C ASN A 55 -12.13 -16.17 -0.06
N ILE A 56 -11.26 -17.12 -0.46
CA ILE A 56 -9.81 -16.95 -0.34
C ILE A 56 -9.32 -15.74 -1.12
N LYS A 57 -9.83 -15.53 -2.35
CA LYS A 57 -9.49 -14.35 -3.17
C LYS A 57 -9.98 -13.06 -2.52
N ILE A 58 -11.20 -13.04 -1.99
CA ILE A 58 -11.77 -11.88 -1.30
C ILE A 58 -10.91 -11.50 -0.10
N GLU A 59 -10.52 -12.46 0.74
CA GLU A 59 -9.68 -12.18 1.90
C GLU A 59 -8.28 -11.71 1.51
N ALA A 60 -7.69 -12.26 0.44
CA ALA A 60 -6.42 -11.79 -0.10
C ALA A 60 -6.51 -10.33 -0.60
N LEU A 61 -7.58 -9.99 -1.33
CA LEU A 61 -7.84 -8.63 -1.81
C LEU A 61 -8.01 -7.65 -0.64
N LYS A 62 -8.78 -8.03 0.39
CA LYS A 62 -8.94 -7.22 1.62
C LYS A 62 -7.60 -7.02 2.33
N ALA A 63 -6.83 -8.08 2.52
CA ALA A 63 -5.52 -8.01 3.18
C ALA A 63 -4.56 -7.08 2.44
N ASN A 64 -4.54 -7.16 1.11
CA ASN A 64 -3.72 -6.28 0.27
C ASN A 64 -4.17 -4.81 0.39
N ALA A 65 -5.48 -4.54 0.35
CA ALA A 65 -6.01 -3.18 0.53
C ALA A 65 -5.68 -2.61 1.93
N ILE A 66 -5.84 -3.41 2.98
CA ILE A 66 -5.47 -3.02 4.36
C ILE A 66 -3.98 -2.71 4.44
N ARG A 67 -3.12 -3.57 3.87
CA ARG A 67 -1.68 -3.35 3.86
C ARG A 67 -1.31 -2.05 3.16
N ALA A 68 -1.89 -1.78 1.98
CA ALA A 68 -1.66 -0.55 1.25
C ALA A 68 -2.10 0.69 2.04
N LEU A 69 -3.29 0.65 2.66
CA LEU A 69 -3.80 1.70 3.54
C LEU A 69 -2.86 1.96 4.73
N SER A 70 -2.43 0.90 5.42
CA SER A 70 -1.51 0.99 6.56
C SER A 70 -0.15 1.56 6.14
N ASN A 71 0.39 1.16 4.99
CA ASN A 71 1.64 1.68 4.46
C ASN A 71 1.55 3.17 4.15
N TYR A 72 0.44 3.61 3.56
CA TYR A 72 0.22 5.03 3.28
C TYR A 72 0.09 5.85 4.57
N MET A 73 -0.68 5.38 5.56
CA MET A 73 -0.79 6.04 6.86
C MET A 73 0.55 6.13 7.59
N LEU A 74 1.37 5.08 7.53
CA LEU A 74 2.71 5.09 8.09
C LEU A 74 3.61 6.13 7.41
N TYR A 75 3.54 6.22 6.07
CA TYR A 75 4.29 7.20 5.29
C TYR A 75 3.90 8.64 5.61
N GLU A 76 2.60 8.95 5.61
CA GLU A 76 2.10 10.28 6.00
C GLU A 76 2.49 10.62 7.45
N GLY A 77 2.34 9.67 8.36
CA GLY A 77 2.77 9.83 9.76
C GLY A 77 4.26 10.13 9.86
N GLY A 78 5.10 9.44 9.08
CA GLY A 78 6.54 9.69 9.01
C GLY A 78 6.88 11.07 8.47
N ILE A 79 6.21 11.56 7.43
CA ILE A 79 6.42 12.92 6.90
C ILE A 79 6.07 13.97 7.95
N GLN A 80 4.89 13.84 8.56
CA GLN A 80 4.42 14.79 9.56
C GLN A 80 5.35 14.80 10.79
N ASP A 81 5.77 13.63 11.26
CA ASP A 81 6.72 13.47 12.36
C ASP A 81 8.09 14.11 12.03
N LYS A 82 8.61 13.87 10.82
CA LYS A 82 9.87 14.49 10.34
C LYS A 82 9.81 16.01 10.37
N SER A 83 8.70 16.60 9.89
CA SER A 83 8.53 18.06 9.87
C SER A 83 8.54 18.69 11.28
N ARG A 84 8.35 17.87 12.32
CA ARG A 84 8.35 18.26 13.73
C ARG A 84 9.61 17.79 14.48
N GLY A 85 10.62 17.27 13.77
CA GLY A 85 11.86 16.77 14.34
C GLY A 85 11.75 15.41 15.03
N GLY A 86 10.71 14.63 14.71
CA GLY A 86 10.48 13.33 15.31
C GLY A 86 11.35 12.20 14.74
N LYS A 87 11.39 11.08 15.49
CA LYS A 87 12.28 9.94 15.24
C LYS A 87 11.74 8.96 14.19
N LEU A 88 10.42 8.93 13.96
CA LEU A 88 9.80 8.02 12.99
C LEU A 88 10.18 8.43 11.57
N GLY A 89 10.09 9.73 11.27
CA GLY A 89 10.51 10.27 9.97
C GLY A 89 11.97 9.95 9.65
N ALA A 90 12.87 10.22 10.60
CA ALA A 90 14.30 9.90 10.46
C ALA A 90 14.55 8.39 10.31
N ALA A 91 13.82 7.53 11.02
CA ALA A 91 13.94 6.08 10.88
C ALA A 91 13.50 5.60 9.49
N MET A 92 12.46 6.20 8.90
CA MET A 92 11.99 5.87 7.56
C MET A 92 12.99 6.27 6.48
N ASP A 93 13.60 7.46 6.58
CA ASP A 93 14.67 7.89 5.65
C ASP A 93 15.86 6.93 5.71
N ASN A 94 16.34 6.60 6.93
CA ASN A 94 17.45 5.67 7.13
C ASN A 94 17.16 4.25 6.61
N PHE A 95 15.90 3.83 6.64
CA PHE A 95 15.47 2.55 6.05
C PHE A 95 15.47 2.64 4.52
N HIS A 96 14.96 3.74 3.96
CA HIS A 96 14.94 3.97 2.52
C HIS A 96 16.36 4.01 1.94
N GLU A 97 17.27 4.79 2.55
CA GLU A 97 18.67 4.90 2.13
C GLU A 97 19.41 3.55 2.19
N ARG A 98 19.20 2.76 3.25
CA ARG A 98 19.81 1.43 3.36
C ARG A 98 19.34 0.48 2.26
N ASN A 99 18.06 0.51 1.90
CA ASN A 99 17.53 -0.33 0.82
C ASN A 99 18.03 0.12 -0.55
N VAL A 100 18.12 1.44 -0.81
CA VAL A 100 18.64 1.98 -2.07
C VAL A 100 20.13 1.64 -2.23
N ARG A 101 20.94 1.81 -1.17
CA ARG A 101 22.36 1.42 -1.18
C ARG A 101 22.55 -0.09 -1.40
N GLY A 102 21.76 -0.92 -0.71
CA GLY A 102 21.82 -2.38 -0.88
C GLY A 102 21.40 -2.88 -2.26
N MET A 103 20.59 -2.11 -3.01
CA MET A 103 20.29 -2.40 -4.42
C MET A 103 21.45 -2.04 -5.36
N HIS A 104 22.15 -0.93 -5.09
CA HIS A 104 23.27 -0.49 -5.92
C HIS A 104 24.45 -1.48 -5.83
N ASP A 105 24.79 -1.97 -4.64
CA ASP A 105 25.88 -2.96 -4.45
C ASP A 105 25.59 -4.32 -5.12
N ARG A 106 24.31 -4.72 -5.23
CA ARG A 106 23.93 -5.97 -5.92
C ARG A 106 23.94 -5.84 -7.44
N SER A 107 23.78 -4.63 -7.99
CA SER A 107 23.83 -4.39 -9.44
C SER A 107 25.27 -4.30 -9.98
N SER A 108 26.27 -4.07 -9.13
CA SER A 108 27.68 -3.94 -9.53
C SER A 108 28.49 -5.24 -9.37
N GLY A 109 27.89 -6.33 -8.92
CA GLY A 109 28.58 -7.56 -8.53
C GLY A 109 28.50 -8.75 -9.50
N ASN A 110 27.99 -8.60 -10.73
CA ASN A 110 27.88 -9.72 -11.68
C ASN A 110 28.65 -9.44 -12.98
N GLY A 111 29.99 -9.42 -12.86
CA GLY A 111 30.91 -9.34 -13.98
C GLY A 111 32.16 -10.16 -13.69
N SER A 112 32.26 -11.29 -14.40
CA SER A 112 33.45 -12.11 -14.65
C SER A 112 34.22 -12.68 -13.44
N ASP A 113 33.97 -13.96 -13.13
CA ASP A 113 35.07 -14.89 -12.91
C ASP A 113 34.66 -16.33 -13.27
N THR A 114 34.99 -16.73 -14.50
CA THR A 114 35.26 -18.14 -14.84
C THR A 114 36.52 -18.15 -15.68
N GLY A 115 37.65 -17.87 -15.02
CA GLY A 115 38.98 -18.18 -15.50
C GLY A 115 39.44 -19.55 -14.99
N GLU A 116 39.71 -20.45 -15.93
CA GLU A 116 40.67 -21.57 -15.91
C GLU A 116 40.84 -22.43 -14.65
N LYS A 117 40.58 -23.74 -14.80
CA LYS A 117 41.62 -24.72 -15.16
C LYS A 117 41.00 -25.98 -15.76
#